data_AF-A0A4C1VA97-F1
#
_entry.id   AF-A0A4C1VA97-F1
#
_cell.length_a   1.000
_cell.length_b   1.000
_cell.length_c   1.000
_cell.angle_alpha   90.00
_cell.angle_beta   90.00
_cell.angle_gamma   90.00
#
_symmetry.space_group_name_H-M   'P 1'
#
loop_
_entity.id
_entity.type
_entity.pdbx_description
1 polymer ?
#
loop_
_entity_poly.entity_id
_entity_poly.type
_entity_poly.pdbx_seq_one_letter_code
_entity_poly.pdbx_strand_id
1 'polypeptide(L)'
;MVAPTPNTSSEMTASGGLWSVCENIIRESEEDDPLSTLSSNNSLKEEVEKYLRSPNISRDADPLLFWHNDVLYSHLKKLAQKYFSFQMSSVASERLFSTAGLIQTDLRNRLSPQNLRILCFLNKNLINVNFNY
;
A
#
# COMPACT_ATOMS: atom_id res chain seq x y z
N MET A 1 6.54 -42.44 33.29
CA MET A 1 5.86 -41.13 33.32
C MET A 1 6.15 -40.43 32.00
N VAL A 2 5.18 -40.36 31.11
CA VAL A 2 5.27 -39.64 29.83
C VAL A 2 4.12 -38.64 29.82
N ALA A 3 4.43 -37.36 29.68
CA ALA A 3 3.42 -36.30 29.61
C ALA A 3 2.72 -36.34 28.24
N PRO A 4 1.40 -36.10 28.15
CA PRO A 4 0.72 -35.95 26.88
C PRO A 4 0.93 -34.53 26.33
N THR A 5 1.40 -34.41 25.08
CA THR A 5 1.36 -33.18 24.31
C THR A 5 -0.07 -32.95 23.78
N PRO A 6 -0.60 -31.72 23.79
CA PRO A 6 -1.86 -31.43 23.14
C PRO A 6 -1.59 -31.13 21.65
N ASN A 7 -2.00 -32.07 20.81
CA ASN A 7 -2.22 -31.84 19.39
C ASN A 7 -3.73 -31.57 19.24
N THR A 8 -4.15 -30.37 18.87
CA THR A 8 -5.45 -30.16 18.21
C THR A 8 -5.36 -28.91 17.33
N SER A 9 -5.29 -29.21 16.04
CA SER A 9 -5.63 -28.36 14.91
C SER A 9 -6.95 -27.60 15.13
N SER A 10 -6.90 -26.29 14.94
CA SER A 10 -8.06 -25.51 14.51
C SER A 10 -7.59 -24.51 13.47
N GLU A 11 -7.27 -25.06 12.29
CA GLU A 11 -7.28 -24.28 11.05
C GLU A 11 -8.74 -23.89 10.80
N MET A 12 -9.14 -22.72 11.30
CA MET A 12 -10.31 -22.02 10.79
C MET A 12 -9.92 -21.49 9.41
N THR A 13 -10.30 -22.25 8.38
CA THR A 13 -10.33 -21.82 6.99
C THR A 13 -11.32 -20.66 6.86
N ALA A 14 -10.85 -19.44 7.13
CA ALA A 14 -11.60 -18.23 6.88
C ALA A 14 -11.60 -17.95 5.36
N SER A 15 -12.54 -18.56 4.65
CA SER A 15 -12.89 -18.29 3.25
C SER A 15 -13.51 -16.89 3.04
N GLY A 16 -12.86 -15.87 3.60
CA GLY A 16 -13.27 -14.47 3.55
C GLY A 16 -12.34 -13.50 4.27
N GLY A 17 -11.14 -13.95 4.69
CA GLY A 17 -10.15 -13.06 5.30
C GLY A 17 -9.44 -12.18 4.26
N LEU A 18 -8.84 -11.07 4.71
CA LEU A 18 -7.94 -10.25 3.87
C LEU A 18 -6.89 -11.09 3.12
N TRP A 19 -6.48 -12.21 3.73
CA TRP A 19 -5.56 -13.17 3.13
C TRP A 19 -6.07 -13.79 1.82
N SER A 20 -7.36 -14.13 1.72
CA SER A 20 -7.91 -14.68 0.47
C SER A 20 -7.95 -13.64 -0.64
N VAL A 21 -8.04 -12.35 -0.31
CA VAL A 21 -7.90 -11.26 -1.29
C VAL A 21 -6.47 -11.18 -1.81
N CYS A 22 -5.48 -11.32 -0.93
CA CYS A 22 -4.07 -11.38 -1.33
C CYS A 22 -3.80 -12.60 -2.23
N GLU A 23 -4.31 -13.77 -1.86
CA GLU A 23 -4.18 -15.00 -2.66
C GLU A 23 -4.82 -14.85 -4.05
N ASN A 24 -6.00 -14.23 -4.13
CA ASN A 24 -6.66 -13.97 -5.41
C ASN A 24 -5.84 -13.01 -6.29
N ILE A 25 -5.26 -11.94 -5.72
CA ILE A 25 -4.40 -11.00 -6.46
C ILE A 25 -3.14 -11.69 -7.00
N ILE A 26 -2.56 -12.61 -6.22
CA ILE A 26 -1.39 -13.40 -6.64
C ILE A 26 -1.81 -14.34 -7.79
N ARG A 27 -2.95 -15.02 -7.66
CA ARG A 27 -3.45 -15.95 -8.68
C ARG A 27 -3.85 -15.25 -9.98
N GLU A 28 -4.44 -14.05 -9.90
CA GLU A 28 -4.75 -13.21 -11.07
C GLU A 28 -3.48 -12.73 -11.81
N SER A 29 -2.32 -12.69 -11.15
CA SER A 29 -1.04 -12.34 -11.79
C SER A 29 -0.34 -13.50 -12.50
N GLU A 30 -0.84 -14.73 -12.37
CA GLU A 30 -0.24 -15.95 -12.94
C GLU A 30 -0.90 -16.41 -14.25
N GLU A 31 -1.99 -15.78 -14.71
CA GLU A 31 -2.72 -16.19 -15.93
C GLU A 31 -2.15 -15.57 -17.25
N ASP A 32 -0.90 -15.08 -17.25
CA ASP A 32 -0.24 -14.55 -18.45
C ASP A 32 0.43 -15.66 -19.29
N ASP A 33 0.24 -15.60 -20.62
CA ASP A 33 0.68 -16.54 -21.66
C ASP A 33 2.16 -17.01 -21.52
N PRO A 34 2.46 -18.31 -21.36
CA PRO A 34 3.77 -18.84 -20.97
C PRO A 34 4.95 -18.48 -21.89
N LEU A 35 4.69 -18.19 -23.18
CA LEU A 35 5.76 -17.87 -24.14
C LEU A 35 6.18 -16.40 -24.09
N SER A 36 5.26 -15.49 -23.74
CA SER A 36 5.54 -14.07 -23.55
C SER A 36 6.15 -13.80 -22.17
N THR A 37 5.83 -14.62 -21.15
CA THR A 37 6.45 -14.56 -19.83
C THR A 37 7.94 -14.88 -19.87
N LEU A 38 8.40 -15.89 -20.64
CA LEU A 38 9.84 -16.27 -20.65
C LEU A 38 10.75 -15.16 -21.22
N SER A 39 10.34 -14.51 -22.30
CA SER A 39 11.06 -13.37 -22.88
C SER A 39 11.02 -12.15 -21.94
N SER A 40 9.85 -11.90 -21.33
CA SER A 40 9.66 -10.83 -20.36
C SER A 40 10.47 -11.06 -19.07
N ASN A 41 10.57 -12.30 -18.60
CA ASN A 41 11.32 -12.69 -17.40
C ASN A 41 12.82 -12.44 -17.56
N ASN A 42 13.37 -12.70 -18.74
CA ASN A 42 14.76 -12.35 -19.03
C ASN A 42 14.98 -10.83 -19.02
N SER A 43 14.07 -10.06 -19.64
CA SER A 43 14.14 -8.59 -19.62
C SER A 43 14.01 -8.01 -18.21
N LEU A 44 13.13 -8.57 -17.37
CA LEU A 44 12.95 -8.16 -15.98
C LEU A 44 14.20 -8.42 -15.14
N LYS A 45 14.82 -9.60 -15.31
CA LYS A 45 16.04 -9.95 -14.58
C LYS A 45 17.20 -9.03 -14.95
N GLU A 46 17.33 -8.69 -16.23
CA GLU A 46 18.31 -7.70 -16.71
C GLU A 46 18.05 -6.31 -16.13
N GLU A 47 16.80 -5.86 -16.06
CA GLU A 47 16.41 -4.57 -15.46
C GLU A 47 16.80 -4.50 -13.98
N VAL A 48 16.53 -5.56 -13.22
CA VAL A 48 16.89 -5.68 -11.80
C VAL A 48 18.41 -5.69 -11.62
N GLU A 49 19.14 -6.51 -12.38
CA GLU A 49 20.61 -6.56 -12.34
C GLU A 49 21.23 -5.20 -12.67
N LYS A 50 20.67 -4.49 -13.66
CA LYS A 50 21.12 -3.15 -14.04
C LYS A 50 20.87 -2.13 -12.94
N TYR A 51 19.75 -2.22 -12.23
CA TYR A 51 19.46 -1.37 -11.07
C TYR A 51 20.40 -1.68 -9.89
N LEU A 52 20.67 -2.96 -9.61
CA LEU A 52 21.57 -3.34 -8.51
C LEU A 52 23.04 -2.94 -8.76
N ARG A 53 23.44 -2.78 -10.03
CA ARG A 53 24.77 -2.30 -10.43
C ARG A 53 24.87 -0.78 -10.58
N SER A 54 23.74 -0.07 -10.64
CA SER A 54 23.77 1.38 -10.78
C SER A 54 24.21 2.03 -9.45
N PRO A 55 24.88 3.19 -9.50
CA PRO A 55 25.23 3.91 -8.30
C PRO A 55 23.97 4.38 -7.56
N ASN A 56 24.00 4.33 -6.24
CA ASN A 56 22.93 4.87 -5.41
C ASN A 56 22.75 6.38 -5.67
N ILE A 57 21.50 6.84 -5.62
CA ILE A 57 21.20 8.26 -5.64
C ILE A 57 21.86 8.99 -4.46
N SER A 58 22.14 10.28 -4.63
CA SER A 58 22.63 11.12 -3.53
C SER A 58 21.65 11.08 -2.36
N ARG A 59 22.15 11.15 -1.13
CA ARG A 59 21.32 11.15 0.08
C ARG A 59 20.36 12.34 0.15
N ASP A 60 20.72 13.43 -0.53
CA ASP A 60 19.91 14.65 -0.59
C ASP A 60 18.90 14.64 -1.74
N ALA A 61 18.91 13.61 -2.60
CA ALA A 61 18.00 13.49 -3.73
C ALA A 61 16.67 12.85 -3.31
N ASP A 62 15.57 13.29 -3.92
CA ASP A 62 14.25 12.71 -3.69
C ASP A 62 14.11 11.36 -4.43
N PRO A 63 13.88 10.24 -3.70
CA PRO A 63 13.67 8.93 -4.31
C PRO A 63 12.45 8.91 -5.25
N LEU A 64 11.39 9.67 -4.94
CA LEU A 64 10.18 9.71 -5.76
C LEU A 64 10.46 10.35 -7.12
N LEU A 65 11.25 11.42 -7.15
CA LEU A 65 11.67 12.07 -8.39
C LEU A 65 12.58 11.19 -9.23
N PHE A 66 13.46 10.41 -8.59
CA PHE A 66 14.27 9.41 -9.28
C PHE A 66 13.38 8.43 -10.05
N TRP A 67 12.42 7.79 -9.39
CA TRP A 67 11.50 6.85 -10.05
C TRP A 67 10.55 7.52 -11.04
N HIS A 68 10.20 8.80 -10.84
CA HIS A 68 9.35 9.53 -11.77
C HIS A 68 10.06 9.85 -13.09
N ASN A 69 11.31 10.29 -13.02
CA ASN A 69 12.07 10.73 -14.19
C ASN A 69 12.70 9.58 -14.96
N ASP A 70 12.96 8.44 -14.31
CA ASP A 70 13.63 7.33 -14.97
C ASP A 70 12.69 6.59 -15.94
N VAL A 71 13.16 6.43 -17.17
CA VAL A 71 12.50 5.68 -18.25
C VAL A 71 13.14 4.29 -18.38
N LEU A 72 14.36 4.11 -17.85
CA LEU A 72 15.17 2.91 -18.00
C LEU A 72 14.63 1.73 -17.19
N TYR A 73 13.87 2.01 -16.13
CA TYR A 73 13.35 1.01 -15.20
C TYR A 73 11.82 0.93 -15.26
N SER A 74 11.26 0.62 -16.43
CA SER A 74 9.81 0.70 -16.65
C SER A 74 8.98 -0.28 -15.80
N HIS A 75 9.49 -1.47 -15.48
CA HIS A 75 8.79 -2.42 -14.62
C HIS A 75 9.01 -2.12 -13.15
N LEU A 76 10.26 -1.83 -12.79
CA LEU A 76 10.62 -1.55 -11.40
C LEU A 76 10.04 -0.22 -10.93
N LYS A 77 9.86 0.77 -11.82
CA LYS A 77 9.13 2.01 -11.57
C LYS A 77 7.68 1.77 -11.16
N LYS A 78 6.97 0.85 -11.82
CA LYS A 78 5.59 0.51 -11.46
C LYS A 78 5.52 -0.07 -10.04
N LEU A 79 6.47 -0.93 -9.69
CA LEU A 79 6.59 -1.48 -8.34
C LEU A 79 6.95 -0.38 -7.33
N ALA A 80 7.96 0.43 -7.61
CA ALA A 80 8.38 1.53 -6.76
C ALA A 80 7.23 2.50 -6.47
N GLN A 81 6.45 2.89 -7.48
CA GLN A 81 5.27 3.73 -7.30
C GLN A 81 4.23 3.09 -6.38
N LYS A 82 3.96 1.79 -6.54
CA LYS A 82 3.01 1.06 -5.68
C LYS A 82 3.49 1.02 -4.23
N TYR A 83 4.76 0.71 -4.00
CA TYR A 83 5.32 0.58 -2.65
C TYR A 83 5.57 1.92 -1.96
N PHE A 84 5.97 2.96 -2.68
CA PHE A 84 6.13 4.30 -2.09
C PHE A 84 4.82 5.01 -1.82
N SER A 85 3.74 4.66 -2.53
CA SER A 85 2.41 5.20 -2.26
C SER A 85 1.80 4.62 -0.97
N PHE A 86 2.35 3.51 -0.47
CA PHE A 86 1.87 2.88 0.74
C PHE A 86 2.42 3.59 1.98
N GLN A 87 1.50 4.02 2.86
CA GLN A 87 1.90 4.54 4.16
C GLN A 87 2.26 3.36 5.07
N MET A 88 3.54 3.27 5.43
CA MET A 88 4.10 2.15 6.20
C MET A 88 3.60 2.10 7.66
N SER A 89 2.80 3.08 8.11
CA SER A 89 2.36 3.19 9.51
C SER A 89 0.86 3.49 9.63
N SER A 90 0.23 2.97 10.68
CA SER A 90 -1.14 3.33 11.10
C SER A 90 -1.26 4.76 11.61
N VAL A 91 -0.14 5.46 11.83
CA VAL A 91 -0.13 6.81 12.40
C VAL A 91 -1.00 7.78 11.59
N ALA A 92 -1.07 7.61 10.27
CA ALA A 92 -1.91 8.45 9.44
C ALA A 92 -3.42 8.20 9.63
N SER A 93 -3.84 6.94 9.82
CA SER A 93 -5.22 6.62 10.14
C SER A 93 -5.56 7.04 11.57
N GLU A 94 -4.66 6.88 12.53
CA GLU A 94 -4.82 7.37 13.91
C GLU A 94 -4.97 8.89 13.98
N ARG A 95 -4.15 9.63 13.21
CA ARG A 95 -4.30 11.08 13.07
C ARG A 95 -5.66 11.45 12.48
N LEU A 96 -6.11 10.71 11.45
CA LEU A 96 -7.44 10.93 10.86
C LEU A 96 -8.56 10.68 11.88
N PHE A 97 -8.48 9.61 12.67
CA PHE A 97 -9.45 9.31 13.73
C PHE A 97 -9.43 10.34 14.85
N SER A 98 -8.24 10.83 15.22
CA SER A 98 -8.10 11.92 16.19
C SER A 98 -8.77 13.21 15.69
N THR A 99 -8.54 13.57 14.43
CA THR A 99 -9.23 14.70 13.78
C THR A 99 -10.75 14.48 13.71
N ALA A 100 -11.20 13.26 13.40
CA ALA A 100 -12.62 12.92 13.39
C ALA A 100 -13.24 13.10 14.79
N GLY A 101 -12.52 12.73 15.86
CA GLY A 101 -12.92 12.98 17.24
C GLY A 101 -13.05 14.46 17.58
N LEU A 102 -12.20 15.32 16.99
CA LEU A 102 -12.33 16.78 17.14
C LEU A 102 -13.53 17.35 16.36
N ILE A 103 -13.91 16.74 15.24
CA ILE A 103 -15.09 17.15 14.47
C ILE A 103 -16.37 16.70 15.18
N GLN A 104 -16.37 15.49 15.74
CA GLN A 104 -17.47 14.91 16.51
C GLN A 104 -17.31 15.20 18.00
N THR A 105 -17.52 16.46 18.39
CA THR A 105 -17.56 16.87 19.81
C THR A 105 -18.89 16.51 20.48
N ASP A 106 -18.94 16.51 21.82
CA ASP A 106 -20.18 16.30 22.59
C ASP A 106 -21.32 17.26 22.21
N LEU A 107 -20.97 18.49 21.80
CA LEU A 107 -21.92 19.51 21.32
C LEU A 107 -22.36 19.30 19.86
N ARG A 108 -21.64 18.45 19.11
CA ARG A 108 -21.87 18.12 17.69
C ARG A 108 -21.94 16.60 17.49
N ASN A 109 -22.71 15.92 18.34
CA ASN A 109 -22.82 14.46 18.34
C ASN A 109 -23.93 13.90 17.42
N ARG A 110 -24.77 14.76 16.82
CA ARG A 110 -25.86 14.38 15.89
C ARG A 110 -25.44 14.36 14.41
N LEU A 111 -24.17 14.05 14.13
CA LEU A 111 -23.73 13.88 12.73
C LEU A 111 -24.01 12.46 12.26
N SER A 112 -24.54 12.33 11.04
CA SER A 112 -24.55 11.04 10.36
C SER A 112 -23.12 10.62 10.02
N PRO A 113 -22.83 9.30 9.95
CA PRO A 113 -21.53 8.79 9.52
C PRO A 113 -21.09 9.34 8.16
N GLN A 114 -22.04 9.53 7.24
CA GLN A 114 -21.78 10.10 5.91
C GLN A 114 -21.29 11.55 6.01
N ASN A 115 -21.93 12.38 6.85
CA ASN A 115 -21.54 13.78 7.01
C ASN A 115 -20.19 13.92 7.71
N LEU A 116 -19.91 13.07 8.72
CA LEU A 116 -18.61 13.04 9.38
C LEU A 116 -17.50 12.71 8.39
N ARG A 117 -17.71 11.72 7.51
CA ARG A 117 -16.74 11.35 6.46
C ARG A 117 -16.44 12.51 5.52
N ILE A 118 -17.47 13.23 5.07
CA ILE A 118 -17.32 14.40 4.18
C ILE A 118 -16.52 15.50 4.88
N LEU A 119 -16.84 15.82 6.14
CA LEU A 119 -16.11 16.83 6.89
C LEU A 119 -14.64 16.45 7.13
N CYS A 120 -14.35 15.18 7.43
CA CYS A 120 -12.98 14.70 7.56
C CYS A 120 -12.22 14.82 6.23
N PHE A 121 -12.88 14.47 5.12
CA PHE A 121 -12.30 14.62 3.78
C PHE A 121 -11.99 16.09 3.47
N LEU A 122 -12.94 16.99 3.69
CA LEU A 122 -12.75 18.42 3.47
C LEU A 122 -11.63 18.97 4.35
N ASN A 123 -11.67 18.70 5.66
CA ASN A 123 -10.65 19.16 6.60
C ASN A 123 -9.23 18.77 6.15
N LYS A 124 -9.07 17.54 5.65
CA LYS A 124 -7.75 17.06 5.22
C LYS A 124 -7.30 17.61 3.87
N ASN A 125 -8.23 17.84 2.94
CA ASN A 125 -7.90 18.20 1.56
C ASN A 125 -7.96 19.70 1.26
N LEU A 126 -8.61 20.52 2.09
CA LEU A 126 -8.70 21.98 1.88
C LEU A 126 -7.31 22.63 1.79
N ILE A 127 -6.33 22.14 2.56
CA ILE A 127 -4.93 22.60 2.51
C ILE A 127 -4.31 22.33 1.14
N ASN A 128 -4.63 21.18 0.52
CA ASN A 128 -4.08 20.80 -0.79
C ASN A 128 -4.68 21.62 -1.95
N VAL A 129 -5.82 22.30 -1.72
CA VAL A 129 -6.53 23.09 -2.74
C VAL A 129 -6.25 24.60 -2.58
N ASN A 130 -5.28 24.99 -1.75
CA ASN A 130 -4.95 26.39 -1.45
C ASN A 130 -6.18 27.23 -1.03
N PHE A 131 -7.15 26.58 -0.38
CA PHE A 131 -8.36 27.25 0.06
C PHE A 131 -8.04 27.99 1.37
N ASN A 132 -7.76 29.30 1.26
CA ASN A 132 -7.57 30.18 2.40
C ASN A 132 -8.91 30.83 2.77
N TYR A 133 -9.16 30.91 4.09
CA TYR A 133 -10.35 31.52 4.68
C TYR A 133 -10.25 33.04 4.74
#